data_AF-A0A4Q5XPL1-F1
#
_entry.id   AF-A0A4Q5XPL1-F1
#
_cell.length_a   1.000
_cell.length_b   1.000
_cell.length_c   1.000
_cell.angle_alpha   90.00
_cell.angle_beta   90.00
_cell.angle_gamma   90.00
#
_symmetry.space_group_name_H-M   'P 1'
#
loop_
_entity.id
_entity.type
_entity.pdbx_description
1 polymer ?
#
loop_
_entity_poly.entity_id
_entity_poly.type
_entity_poly.pdbx_seq_one_letter_code
_entity_poly.pdbx_strand_id
1 'polypeptide(L)'
;LKFRAMPTLDNRQTWRWSQSDSETLVEFLMPAEKDEGVRKLPALGVSAQALRHLGYLLEDPIPAASLYRSGVLVKIPRPERFAIHKLIVAELRKHGPDTLKARKDRAQAEFLISVLAETRPDELKDAVDDAMGRGPKWRSRIEASLQKLPASEHIKKLLA
;
A
#
# COMPACT_ATOMS: atom_id res chain seq x y z
N LEU A 1 23.53 14.67 -5.62
CA LEU A 1 22.48 14.30 -4.64
C LEU A 1 23.15 13.64 -3.45
N LYS A 2 23.05 14.21 -2.23
CA LYS A 2 23.64 13.63 -1.01
C LYS A 2 22.52 13.03 -0.15
N PHE A 3 22.52 11.71 0.00
CA PHE A 3 21.59 10.97 0.86
C PHE A 3 22.30 10.54 2.16
N ARG A 4 21.60 10.61 3.28
CA ARG A 4 22.08 10.12 4.58
C ARG A 4 21.18 8.99 5.06
N ALA A 5 21.80 7.93 5.56
CA ALA A 5 21.09 6.85 6.23
C ALA A 5 20.31 7.40 7.43
N MET A 6 19.02 7.12 7.49
CA MET A 6 18.21 7.48 8.66
C MET A 6 18.51 6.51 9.80
N PRO A 7 18.65 7.00 11.05
CA PRO A 7 18.88 6.13 12.20
C PRO A 7 17.77 5.09 12.34
N THR A 8 18.16 3.83 12.44
CA THR A 8 17.28 2.69 12.77
C THR A 8 17.70 2.10 14.10
N LEU A 9 16.75 1.49 14.84
CA LEU A 9 17.03 0.80 16.11
C LEU A 9 18.13 -0.27 15.96
N ASP A 10 18.18 -0.94 14.81
CA ASP A 10 19.30 -1.76 14.40
C ASP A 10 20.16 -0.97 13.39
N ASN A 11 21.30 -0.45 13.86
CA ASN A 11 22.21 0.40 13.08
C ASN A 11 22.98 -0.36 11.98
N ARG A 12 22.76 -1.69 11.86
CA ARG A 12 23.36 -2.52 10.79
C ARG A 12 22.44 -2.74 9.59
N GLN A 13 21.20 -2.27 9.64
CA GLN A 13 20.19 -2.50 8.61
C GLN A 13 19.45 -1.22 8.22
N THR A 14 20.10 -0.38 7.43
CA THR A 14 19.48 0.83 6.87
C THR A 14 18.56 0.45 5.72
N TRP A 15 17.29 0.85 5.81
CA TRP A 15 16.28 0.72 4.74
C TRP A 15 15.60 2.06 4.39
N ARG A 16 16.04 3.15 5.04
CA ARG A 16 15.55 4.53 4.82
C ARG A 16 16.70 5.52 4.70
N TRP A 17 16.57 6.42 3.74
CA TRP A 17 17.52 7.50 3.49
C TRP A 17 16.79 8.82 3.35
N SER A 18 17.32 9.89 3.94
CA SER A 18 16.85 11.25 3.72
C SER A 18 17.82 12.00 2.82
N GLN A 19 17.29 12.84 1.95
CA GLN A 19 18.12 13.77 1.19
C GLN A 19 18.56 14.92 2.11
N SER A 20 19.84 15.29 2.05
CA SER A 20 20.41 16.27 3.01
C SER A 20 19.79 17.67 2.89
N ASP A 21 19.33 18.03 1.69
CA ASP A 21 18.88 19.39 1.35
C ASP A 21 17.37 19.46 1.05
N SER A 22 16.61 18.38 1.29
CA SER A 22 15.15 18.33 1.07
C SER A 22 14.49 17.30 1.98
N GLU A 23 13.19 17.44 2.24
CA GLU A 23 12.41 16.44 3.01
C GLU A 23 12.17 15.11 2.25
N THR A 24 12.76 14.92 1.07
CA THR A 24 12.63 13.70 0.28
C THR A 24 13.18 12.50 1.04
N LEU A 25 12.30 11.52 1.28
CA LEU A 25 12.63 10.23 1.88
C LEU A 25 12.66 9.14 0.80
N VAL A 26 13.69 8.32 0.83
CA VAL A 26 13.78 7.10 0.03
C VAL A 26 13.70 5.90 0.96
N GLU A 27 12.69 5.06 0.76
CA GLU A 27 12.49 3.82 1.51
C GLU A 27 12.59 2.62 0.56
N PHE A 28 13.28 1.58 0.99
CA PHE A 28 13.38 0.33 0.24
C PHE A 28 12.42 -0.67 0.87
N LEU A 29 11.47 -1.16 0.07
CA LEU A 29 10.42 -2.08 0.50
C LEU A 29 10.48 -3.36 -0.35
N MET A 30 10.12 -4.48 0.25
CA MET A 30 10.00 -5.76 -0.47
C MET A 30 8.77 -6.55 0.00
N PRO A 31 8.17 -7.39 -0.86
CA PRO A 31 7.05 -8.22 -0.45
C PRO A 31 7.48 -9.27 0.59
N ALA A 32 6.60 -9.52 1.56
CA ALA A 32 6.73 -10.58 2.55
C ALA A 32 5.55 -11.56 2.47
N GLU A 33 5.86 -12.86 2.45
CA GLU A 33 4.85 -13.94 2.49
C GLU A 33 4.29 -14.15 3.91
N LYS A 34 5.17 -14.13 4.91
CA LYS A 34 4.81 -14.42 6.31
C LYS A 34 5.29 -13.33 7.26
N ASP A 35 6.60 -13.21 7.43
CA ASP A 35 7.21 -12.36 8.45
C ASP A 35 7.63 -11.01 7.89
N GLU A 36 7.16 -9.95 8.52
CA GLU A 36 7.60 -8.60 8.25
C GLU A 36 8.94 -8.30 8.93
N GLY A 37 9.56 -7.20 8.52
CA GLY A 37 10.79 -6.69 9.13
C GLY A 37 11.90 -6.48 8.13
N VAL A 38 13.03 -6.00 8.62
CA VAL A 38 14.14 -5.62 7.75
C VAL A 38 14.87 -6.87 7.24
N ARG A 39 15.18 -6.89 5.95
CA ARG A 39 15.90 -7.96 5.27
C ARG A 39 16.96 -7.36 4.35
N LYS A 40 18.09 -8.05 4.20
CA LYS A 40 19.12 -7.62 3.24
C LYS A 40 18.60 -7.78 1.82
N LEU A 41 18.91 -6.81 0.98
CA LEU A 41 18.68 -6.82 -0.46
C LEU A 41 20.03 -6.68 -1.18
N PRO A 42 20.80 -7.79 -1.30
CA PRO A 42 22.20 -7.74 -1.72
C PRO A 42 22.41 -7.13 -3.10
N ALA A 43 21.45 -7.32 -4.02
CA ALA A 43 21.49 -6.78 -5.37
C ALA A 43 21.61 -5.24 -5.43
N LEU A 44 21.15 -4.55 -4.38
CA LEU A 44 21.22 -3.09 -4.28
C LEU A 44 22.17 -2.61 -3.17
N GLY A 45 22.85 -3.53 -2.46
CA GLY A 45 23.74 -3.17 -1.36
C GLY A 45 23.04 -2.52 -0.16
N VAL A 46 21.72 -2.69 -0.04
CA VAL A 46 20.85 -2.06 0.97
C VAL A 46 20.06 -3.11 1.75
N SER A 47 19.40 -2.69 2.83
CA SER A 47 18.29 -3.47 3.40
C SER A 47 16.94 -2.91 2.93
N ALA A 48 15.91 -3.76 2.93
CA ALA A 48 14.54 -3.40 2.64
C ALA A 48 13.62 -3.81 3.78
N GLN A 49 12.56 -3.04 4.02
CA GLN A 49 11.48 -3.43 4.92
C GLN A 49 10.57 -4.42 4.18
N ALA A 50 10.52 -5.65 4.66
CA ALA A 50 9.60 -6.66 4.15
C ALA A 50 8.19 -6.40 4.70
N LEU A 51 7.22 -6.24 3.81
CA LEU A 51 5.83 -5.89 4.14
C LEU A 51 4.86 -6.91 3.53
N ARG A 52 3.89 -7.36 4.33
CA ARG A 52 2.83 -8.23 3.83
C ARG A 52 1.91 -7.46 2.90
N HIS A 53 1.31 -8.18 1.96
CA HIS A 53 0.36 -7.63 0.99
C HIS A 53 0.94 -6.57 0.03
N LEU A 54 2.23 -6.23 0.12
CA LEU A 54 2.89 -5.37 -0.87
C LEU A 54 2.97 -6.04 -2.24
N GLY A 55 3.18 -7.37 -2.28
CA GLY A 55 3.23 -8.13 -3.53
C GLY A 55 1.99 -7.92 -4.42
N TYR A 56 0.81 -7.82 -3.81
CA TYR A 56 -0.45 -7.55 -4.52
C TYR A 56 -0.45 -6.24 -5.32
N LEU A 57 0.27 -5.21 -4.85
CA LEU A 57 0.44 -3.94 -5.56
C LEU A 57 1.51 -3.98 -6.65
N LEU A 58 2.42 -4.96 -6.56
CA LEU A 58 3.50 -5.16 -7.52
C LEU A 58 3.12 -6.11 -8.65
N GLU A 59 1.97 -6.79 -8.53
CA GLU A 59 1.35 -7.57 -9.59
C GLU A 59 0.68 -6.61 -10.59
N ASP A 60 1.24 -6.53 -11.80
CA ASP A 60 0.78 -5.69 -12.92
C ASP A 60 0.66 -4.17 -12.63
N PRO A 61 1.77 -3.49 -12.27
CA PRO A 61 1.76 -2.05 -12.07
C PRO A 61 1.69 -1.29 -13.40
N ILE A 62 1.05 -0.13 -13.38
CA ILE A 62 0.89 0.73 -14.55
C ILE A 62 1.99 1.80 -14.64
N PRO A 63 2.41 2.19 -15.86
CA PRO A 63 3.32 3.33 -16.04
C PRO A 63 2.63 4.65 -15.67
N ALA A 64 3.37 5.55 -15.03
CA ALA A 64 2.95 6.92 -14.76
C ALA A 64 4.14 7.89 -14.88
N ALA A 65 3.87 9.14 -15.23
CA ALA A 65 4.89 10.18 -15.30
C ALA A 65 4.99 10.90 -13.94
N SER A 66 6.17 10.90 -13.33
CA SER A 66 6.50 11.76 -12.20
C SER A 66 7.05 13.10 -12.71
N LEU A 67 6.48 14.22 -12.23
CA LEU A 67 6.80 15.57 -12.67
C LEU A 67 8.11 16.11 -12.04
N TYR A 68 9.21 15.39 -12.21
CA TYR A 68 10.54 15.83 -11.78
C TYR A 68 11.42 16.16 -13.00
N ARG A 69 11.92 17.41 -13.07
CA ARG A 69 12.68 17.94 -14.23
C ARG A 69 11.91 17.69 -15.54
N SER A 70 12.51 16.98 -16.49
CA SER A 70 11.89 16.64 -17.79
C SER A 70 10.87 15.51 -17.71
N GLY A 71 10.56 15.01 -16.52
CA GLY A 71 9.69 13.86 -16.29
C GLY A 71 10.48 12.57 -16.09
N VAL A 72 9.98 11.71 -15.20
CA VAL A 72 10.54 10.38 -14.95
C VAL A 72 9.42 9.35 -15.06
N LEU A 73 9.62 8.33 -15.90
CA LEU A 73 8.69 7.20 -15.99
C LEU A 73 8.83 6.34 -14.72
N VAL A 74 7.74 6.22 -13.98
CA VAL A 74 7.64 5.38 -12.78
C VAL A 74 6.55 4.34 -12.97
N LYS A 75 6.62 3.27 -12.18
CA LYS A 75 5.54 2.28 -12.08
C LYS A 75 4.77 2.55 -10.80
N ILE A 76 3.44 2.65 -10.91
CA ILE A 76 2.55 2.81 -9.76
C ILE A 76 1.58 1.62 -9.68
N PRO A 77 1.08 1.28 -8.49
CA PRO A 77 0.03 0.28 -8.37
C PRO A 77 -1.21 0.74 -9.12
N ARG A 78 -1.94 -0.23 -9.68
CA ARG A 78 -3.29 -0.01 -10.18
C ARG A 78 -4.20 0.57 -9.07
N PRO A 79 -5.00 1.60 -9.35
CA PRO A 79 -5.77 2.30 -8.30
C PRO A 79 -6.79 1.40 -7.60
N GLU A 80 -7.41 0.47 -8.32
CA GLU A 80 -8.33 -0.54 -7.80
C GLU A 80 -7.64 -1.48 -6.80
N ARG A 81 -6.48 -2.03 -7.17
CA ARG A 81 -5.66 -2.86 -6.26
C ARG A 81 -5.17 -2.04 -5.07
N PHE A 82 -4.82 -0.78 -5.27
CA PHE A 82 -4.42 0.10 -4.19
C PHE A 82 -5.56 0.33 -3.18
N ALA A 83 -6.79 0.54 -3.65
CA ALA A 83 -7.96 0.70 -2.78
C ALA A 83 -8.23 -0.56 -1.93
N ILE A 84 -8.21 -1.75 -2.54
CA ILE A 84 -8.40 -3.01 -1.81
C ILE A 84 -7.26 -3.28 -0.82
N HIS A 85 -6.02 -3.01 -1.22
CA HIS A 85 -4.87 -3.09 -0.32
C HIS A 85 -5.03 -2.18 0.91
N LYS A 86 -5.57 -0.96 0.72
CA LYS A 86 -5.82 -0.03 1.83
C LYS A 86 -6.85 -0.55 2.82
N LEU A 87 -7.91 -1.21 2.35
CA LEU A 87 -8.86 -1.89 3.25
C LEU A 87 -8.14 -2.93 4.14
N ILE A 88 -7.25 -3.73 3.55
CA ILE A 88 -6.52 -4.79 4.27
C ILE A 88 -5.52 -4.19 5.27
N VAL A 89 -4.70 -3.23 4.86
CA VAL A 89 -3.69 -2.62 5.72
C VAL A 89 -4.33 -1.88 6.89
N ALA A 90 -5.50 -1.28 6.71
CA ALA A 90 -6.23 -0.64 7.79
C ALA A 90 -6.57 -1.63 8.92
N GLU A 91 -6.85 -2.90 8.61
CA GLU A 91 -7.11 -3.95 9.61
C GLU A 91 -5.85 -4.53 10.25
N LEU A 92 -4.68 -4.34 9.64
CA LEU A 92 -3.41 -4.74 10.26
C LEU A 92 -2.95 -3.71 11.31
N ARG A 93 -3.41 -2.46 11.22
CA ARG A 93 -3.10 -1.34 12.10
C ARG A 93 -3.99 -1.31 13.34
N LYS A 94 -3.78 -2.25 14.28
CA LYS A 94 -4.73 -2.53 15.36
C LYS A 94 -4.61 -1.71 16.65
N HIS A 95 -3.49 -1.01 16.92
CA HIS A 95 -3.28 -0.41 18.26
C HIS A 95 -2.55 0.95 18.25
N GLY A 96 -2.84 1.76 19.27
CA GLY A 96 -2.09 2.99 19.56
C GLY A 96 -2.18 4.07 18.46
N PRO A 97 -1.07 4.78 18.16
CA PRO A 97 -1.01 5.81 17.11
C PRO A 97 -1.46 5.33 15.72
N ASP A 98 -1.48 4.02 15.48
CA ASP A 98 -1.86 3.44 14.19
C ASP A 98 -3.38 3.43 13.95
N THR A 99 -4.19 3.71 14.97
CA THR A 99 -5.66 3.83 14.82
C THR A 99 -6.06 5.01 13.91
N LEU A 100 -5.38 6.16 14.04
CA LEU A 100 -5.57 7.30 13.14
C LEU A 100 -5.14 6.97 11.71
N LYS A 101 -4.04 6.24 11.56
CA LYS A 101 -3.55 5.77 10.26
C LYS A 101 -4.52 4.78 9.61
N ALA A 102 -5.11 3.88 10.38
CA ALA A 102 -6.14 2.95 9.89
C ALA A 102 -7.39 3.68 9.40
N ARG A 103 -7.83 4.73 10.11
CA ARG A 103 -8.92 5.61 9.64
C ARG A 103 -8.56 6.30 8.33
N LYS A 104 -7.33 6.82 8.22
CA LYS A 104 -6.83 7.43 6.98
C LYS A 104 -6.80 6.45 5.81
N ASP A 105 -6.31 5.22 6.01
CA ASP A 105 -6.29 4.21 4.95
C ASP A 105 -7.71 3.84 4.49
N ARG A 106 -8.64 3.67 5.43
CA ARG A 106 -10.06 3.42 5.12
C ARG A 106 -10.68 4.55 4.31
N ALA A 107 -10.46 5.80 4.71
CA ALA A 107 -10.96 6.96 3.96
C ALA A 107 -10.34 7.05 2.56
N GLN A 108 -9.06 6.72 2.39
CA GLN A 108 -8.42 6.63 1.08
C GLN A 108 -9.05 5.53 0.21
N ALA A 109 -9.33 4.36 0.78
CA ALA A 109 -10.00 3.27 0.09
C ALA A 109 -11.41 3.66 -0.34
N GLU A 110 -12.21 4.21 0.57
CA GLU A 110 -13.58 4.68 0.31
C GLU A 110 -13.61 5.68 -0.85
N PHE A 111 -12.76 6.71 -0.81
CA PHE A 111 -12.66 7.70 -1.88
C PHE A 111 -12.34 7.06 -3.24
N LEU A 112 -11.32 6.20 -3.29
CA LEU A 112 -10.93 5.53 -4.54
C LEU A 112 -12.04 4.61 -5.05
N ILE A 113 -12.67 3.82 -4.18
CA ILE A 113 -13.75 2.91 -4.55
C ILE A 113 -14.92 3.68 -5.15
N SER A 114 -15.33 4.79 -4.53
CA SER A 114 -16.43 5.62 -5.05
C SER A 114 -16.13 6.14 -6.46
N VAL A 115 -14.93 6.67 -6.70
CA VAL A 115 -14.54 7.17 -8.03
C VAL A 115 -14.41 6.04 -9.05
N LEU A 116 -13.83 4.91 -8.66
CA LEU A 116 -13.61 3.77 -9.55
C LEU A 116 -14.91 3.05 -9.91
N ALA A 117 -15.88 2.99 -9.01
CA ALA A 117 -17.18 2.40 -9.30
C ALA A 117 -17.93 3.15 -10.41
N GLU A 118 -17.69 4.46 -10.56
CA GLU A 118 -18.27 5.26 -11.64
C GLU A 118 -17.43 5.21 -12.92
N THR A 119 -16.10 5.22 -12.79
CA THR A 119 -15.20 5.42 -13.95
C THR A 119 -14.62 4.14 -14.53
N ARG A 120 -14.45 3.09 -13.72
CA ARG A 120 -13.81 1.80 -14.07
C ARG A 120 -14.42 0.63 -13.26
N PRO A 121 -15.75 0.41 -13.35
CA PRO A 121 -16.43 -0.59 -12.52
C PRO A 121 -15.92 -2.02 -12.74
N ASP A 122 -15.59 -2.40 -13.97
CA ASP A 122 -15.12 -3.75 -14.29
C ASP A 122 -13.73 -4.02 -13.69
N GLU A 123 -12.78 -3.08 -13.83
CA GLU A 123 -11.44 -3.21 -13.20
C GLU A 123 -11.56 -3.31 -11.67
N LEU A 124 -12.46 -2.51 -11.07
CA LEU A 124 -12.73 -2.56 -9.64
C LEU A 124 -13.29 -3.93 -9.23
N LYS A 125 -14.25 -4.47 -10.00
CA LYS A 125 -14.84 -5.78 -9.75
C LYS A 125 -13.79 -6.89 -9.82
N ASP A 126 -12.96 -6.90 -10.86
CA ASP A 126 -11.88 -7.88 -11.02
C ASP A 126 -10.90 -7.83 -9.83
N ALA A 127 -10.57 -6.63 -9.35
CA ALA A 127 -9.68 -6.47 -8.20
C ALA A 127 -10.31 -6.98 -6.89
N VAL A 128 -11.62 -6.78 -6.69
CA VAL A 128 -12.36 -7.35 -5.54
C VAL A 128 -12.39 -8.87 -5.64
N ASP A 129 -12.77 -9.42 -6.79
CA ASP A 129 -12.92 -10.86 -6.99
C ASP A 129 -11.57 -11.59 -6.79
N ASP A 130 -10.48 -11.06 -7.33
CA ASP A 130 -9.12 -11.55 -7.08
C ASP A 130 -8.77 -11.51 -5.59
N ALA A 131 -8.97 -10.36 -4.93
CA ALA A 131 -8.62 -10.18 -3.53
C ALA A 131 -9.45 -11.07 -2.59
N MET A 132 -10.74 -11.24 -2.88
CA MET A 132 -11.61 -12.18 -2.16
C MET A 132 -11.20 -13.63 -2.46
N GLY A 133 -10.71 -13.94 -3.67
CA GLY A 133 -10.17 -15.24 -4.06
C GLY A 133 -8.92 -15.68 -3.29
N ARG A 134 -8.09 -14.74 -2.80
CA ARG A 134 -6.80 -15.01 -2.11
C ARG A 134 -6.91 -15.71 -0.75
N GLY A 135 -8.12 -15.93 -0.24
CA GLY A 135 -8.38 -16.81 0.90
C GLY A 135 -9.06 -16.14 2.10
N PRO A 136 -9.39 -16.91 3.14
CA PRO A 136 -10.30 -16.47 4.21
C PRO A 136 -9.77 -15.28 5.02
N LYS A 137 -8.45 -15.19 5.21
CA LYS A 137 -7.83 -14.05 5.91
C LYS A 137 -7.94 -12.74 5.14
N TRP A 138 -7.98 -12.79 3.80
CA TRP A 138 -8.18 -11.61 2.97
C TRP A 138 -9.63 -11.14 3.07
N ARG A 139 -10.59 -12.06 2.82
CA ARG A 139 -12.03 -11.79 2.93
C ARG A 139 -12.40 -11.15 4.26
N SER A 140 -12.01 -11.80 5.37
CA SER A 140 -12.30 -11.31 6.71
C SER A 140 -11.75 -9.91 6.99
N ARG A 141 -10.57 -9.56 6.47
CA ARG A 141 -10.00 -8.22 6.64
C ARG A 141 -10.70 -7.17 5.79
N ILE A 142 -11.02 -7.51 4.55
CA ILE A 142 -11.75 -6.60 3.65
C ILE A 142 -13.11 -6.30 4.26
N GLU A 143 -13.87 -7.33 4.64
CA GLU A 143 -15.19 -7.20 5.28
C GLU A 143 -15.13 -6.39 6.58
N ALA A 144 -14.18 -6.70 7.47
CA ALA A 144 -14.01 -5.96 8.73
C ALA A 144 -13.64 -4.48 8.51
N SER A 145 -12.87 -4.19 7.47
CA SER A 145 -12.53 -2.80 7.10
C SER A 145 -13.74 -2.05 6.56
N LEU A 146 -14.51 -2.68 5.68
CA LEU A 146 -15.74 -2.13 5.11
C LEU A 146 -16.79 -1.84 6.17
N GLN A 147 -16.95 -2.72 7.17
CA GLN A 147 -17.87 -2.49 8.31
C GLN A 147 -17.53 -1.25 9.14
N LYS A 148 -16.28 -0.78 9.09
CA LYS A 148 -15.80 0.40 9.83
C LYS A 148 -15.82 1.67 9.00
N LEU A 149 -16.33 1.64 7.77
CA LEU A 149 -16.53 2.82 6.95
C LEU A 149 -17.80 3.56 7.36
N PRO A 150 -17.80 4.91 7.37
CA PRO A 150 -19.00 5.70 7.62
C PRO A 150 -20.14 5.37 6.64
N ALA A 151 -19.83 5.21 5.35
CA ALA A 151 -20.80 4.84 4.31
C ALA A 151 -20.76 3.35 3.93
N SER A 152 -20.54 2.47 4.91
CA SER A 152 -20.30 1.03 4.68
C SER A 152 -21.32 0.34 3.76
N GLU A 153 -22.62 0.58 3.93
CA GLU A 153 -23.66 -0.03 3.09
C GLU A 153 -23.66 0.47 1.65
N HIS A 154 -23.33 1.75 1.42
CA HIS A 154 -23.20 2.29 0.08
C HIS A 154 -21.97 1.70 -0.62
N ILE A 155 -20.82 1.70 0.05
CA ILE A 155 -19.58 1.15 -0.50
C ILE A 155 -19.72 -0.35 -0.79
N LYS A 156 -20.35 -1.14 0.08
CA LYS A 156 -20.61 -2.56 -0.18
C LYS A 156 -21.44 -2.78 -1.45
N LYS A 157 -22.42 -1.91 -1.73
CA LYS A 157 -23.21 -1.98 -2.97
C LYS A 157 -22.37 -1.68 -4.21
N LEU A 158 -21.41 -0.77 -4.12
CA LEU A 158 -20.48 -0.47 -5.22
C LEU A 158 -19.52 -1.63 -5.52
N LEU A 159 -19.28 -2.51 -4.55
CA LEU A 159 -18.37 -3.65 -4.68
C LEU A 159 -19.07 -4.99 -5.00
N ALA A 160 -20.41 -5.01 -5.04
CA ALA A 160 -21.21 -6.21 -5.34
C ALA A 160 -21.37 -6.37 -6.86
#